data_AF-A0A1R2CXD9-F1
#
_entry.id   AF-A0A1R2CXD9-F1
#
_cell.length_a   1.000
_cell.length_b   1.000
_cell.length_c   1.000
_cell.angle_alpha   90.00
_cell.angle_beta   90.00
_cell.angle_gamma   90.00
#
_symmetry.space_group_name_H-M   'P 1'
#
loop_
_entity.id
_entity.type
_entity.pdbx_description
1 polymer ?
#
loop_
_entity_poly.entity_id
_entity_poly.type
_entity_poly.pdbx_seq_one_letter_code
_entity_poly.pdbx_strand_id
1 'polypeptide(L)'
;MDGISEKVKKDMIRLPSIINDRSFITDISKVKEGSAQERIIEYHNAIKQQMNSLNGDLDTVLQRHEQDFLNAFKYQMYNLYTQIKDLKKAANNTGANLKHNEELHKLQKSLEWFRKEAIKLGDTVEEYKKEIDILKEKNKELETDCKFYKSKLKIAKKKIKLAKIEQDPKSSIEQVLITTVETNNIPPSPAKYNPSSKSGELIAELLKKHKRNEIGLFKEIEEIMERQAKHYAETSKHYQRIINNERKKIQNLSVIQSSAFLEKSELENLFLDCVEEVKKEIGHRRAKSLRLQKFPLKTRSSPKEKAEVFSPSDKRKIMELLISNEQVLIMLYEKLFPFRASQYGNPQKLEQDISIDASAQEFEEIMKLFPPSIAS
;
A
#
# COMPACT_ATOMS: atom_id res chain seq x y z
N MET A 1 -12.80 -24.84 -22.35
CA MET A 1 -13.91 -25.84 -22.33
C MET A 1 -15.09 -25.18 -23.05
N ASP A 2 -14.89 -24.95 -24.35
CA ASP A 2 -15.62 -23.93 -25.12
C ASP A 2 -16.68 -24.53 -26.05
N GLY A 3 -17.29 -25.65 -25.65
CA GLY A 3 -18.18 -26.43 -26.51
C GLY A 3 -19.68 -26.32 -26.21
N ILE A 4 -20.10 -25.54 -25.20
CA ILE A 4 -21.48 -25.61 -24.69
C ILE A 4 -22.33 -24.38 -25.07
N SER A 5 -21.70 -23.29 -25.53
CA SER A 5 -22.37 -21.99 -25.71
C SER A 5 -23.21 -21.86 -26.99
N GLU A 6 -22.93 -22.64 -28.05
CA GLU A 6 -23.63 -22.49 -29.33
C GLU A 6 -24.91 -23.33 -29.45
N LYS A 7 -25.05 -24.40 -28.66
CA LYS A 7 -26.23 -25.29 -28.73
C LYS A 7 -27.44 -24.72 -27.99
N VAL A 8 -27.23 -23.93 -26.94
CA VAL A 8 -28.32 -23.37 -26.11
C VAL A 8 -28.98 -22.15 -26.76
N LYS A 9 -28.28 -21.40 -27.62
CA LYS A 9 -28.87 -20.24 -28.34
C LYS A 9 -29.86 -20.64 -29.43
N LYS A 10 -29.80 -21.87 -29.95
CA LYS A 10 -30.66 -22.33 -31.06
C LYS A 10 -32.02 -22.82 -30.60
N ASP A 11 -32.17 -23.18 -29.31
CA ASP A 11 -33.39 -23.79 -28.78
C ASP A 11 -34.34 -22.79 -28.08
N MET A 12 -33.94 -21.52 -27.91
CA MET A 12 -34.78 -20.48 -27.29
C MET A 12 -35.71 -19.72 -28.25
N ILE A 13 -35.69 -20.02 -29.54
CA ILE A 13 -36.58 -19.40 -30.55
C ILE A 13 -37.33 -20.49 -31.33
N ARG A 14 -38.13 -21.29 -30.62
CA ARG A 14 -39.25 -22.02 -31.25
C ARG A 14 -40.41 -22.06 -30.26
N LEU A 15 -41.27 -21.05 -30.34
CA LEU A 15 -42.67 -21.23 -29.94
C LEU A 15 -43.25 -22.33 -30.85
N PRO A 16 -43.79 -23.43 -30.30
CA PRO A 16 -44.50 -24.40 -31.12
C PRO A 16 -45.70 -23.71 -31.76
N SER A 17 -45.80 -23.77 -33.08
CA SER A 17 -46.96 -23.33 -33.84
C SER A 17 -48.16 -24.23 -33.52
N ILE A 18 -48.95 -23.87 -32.51
CA ILE A 18 -50.20 -24.56 -32.15
C ILE A 18 -51.32 -24.06 -33.06
N ILE A 19 -51.19 -24.21 -34.38
CA ILE A 19 -52.30 -24.13 -35.34
C ILE A 19 -51.92 -24.99 -36.54
N ASN A 20 -52.01 -26.31 -36.42
CA ASN A 20 -52.06 -27.18 -37.61
C ASN A 20 -52.51 -28.61 -37.28
N ASP A 21 -53.51 -28.78 -36.42
CA ASP A 21 -54.29 -30.03 -36.44
C ASP A 21 -55.45 -29.89 -37.44
N ARG A 22 -55.10 -30.08 -38.72
CA ARG A 22 -56.05 -30.29 -39.82
C ARG A 22 -56.77 -31.65 -39.76
N SER A 23 -56.59 -32.42 -38.69
CA SER A 23 -57.22 -33.74 -38.50
C SER A 23 -58.72 -33.67 -38.22
N PHE A 24 -59.21 -32.57 -37.59
CA PHE A 24 -60.61 -32.44 -37.17
C PHE A 24 -61.63 -32.47 -38.33
N ILE A 25 -61.32 -31.82 -39.46
CA ILE A 25 -62.28 -31.74 -40.58
C ILE A 25 -62.40 -33.08 -41.32
N THR A 26 -61.32 -33.86 -41.36
CA THR A 26 -61.28 -35.18 -42.01
C THR A 26 -62.10 -36.24 -41.26
N ASP A 27 -62.23 -36.15 -39.94
CA ASP A 27 -62.97 -37.15 -39.17
C ASP A 27 -64.48 -36.87 -39.09
N ILE A 28 -64.89 -35.59 -39.19
CA ILE A 28 -66.31 -35.19 -39.35
C ILE A 28 -66.91 -35.71 -40.67
N SER A 29 -66.07 -35.98 -41.67
CA SER A 29 -66.49 -36.40 -43.00
C SER A 29 -66.84 -37.90 -43.11
N LYS A 30 -66.63 -38.69 -42.05
CA LYS A 30 -66.84 -40.16 -42.03
C LYS A 30 -68.10 -40.60 -41.27
N VAL A 31 -69.09 -39.72 -41.12
CA VAL A 31 -70.29 -40.00 -40.32
C VAL A 31 -71.32 -40.78 -41.16
N LYS A 32 -71.69 -41.99 -40.70
CA LYS A 32 -72.82 -42.78 -41.22
C LYS A 32 -74.14 -42.03 -41.00
N GLU A 33 -75.11 -42.21 -41.89
CA GLU A 33 -76.46 -41.64 -41.81
C GLU A 33 -77.26 -42.20 -40.61
N GLY A 34 -76.98 -41.68 -39.42
CA GLY A 34 -77.77 -41.85 -38.20
C GLY A 34 -78.70 -40.66 -37.95
N SER A 35 -79.61 -40.82 -36.98
CA SER A 35 -80.56 -39.77 -36.58
C SER A 35 -79.83 -38.48 -36.21
N ALA A 36 -80.43 -37.31 -36.46
CA ALA A 36 -79.84 -36.01 -36.10
C ALA A 36 -79.41 -35.93 -34.62
N GLN A 37 -80.13 -36.64 -33.74
CA GLN A 37 -79.81 -36.76 -32.32
C GLN A 37 -78.47 -37.48 -32.05
N GLU A 38 -78.18 -38.55 -32.80
CA GLU A 38 -76.97 -39.37 -32.62
C GLU A 38 -75.72 -38.60 -33.05
N ARG A 39 -75.81 -37.86 -34.16
CA ARG A 39 -74.73 -36.99 -34.63
C ARG A 39 -74.41 -35.88 -33.64
N ILE A 40 -75.43 -35.27 -33.01
CA ILE A 40 -75.22 -34.25 -31.98
C ILE A 40 -74.48 -34.85 -30.76
N ILE A 41 -74.84 -36.06 -30.35
CA ILE A 41 -74.19 -36.75 -29.23
C ILE A 41 -72.73 -37.11 -29.58
N GLU A 42 -72.47 -37.59 -30.79
CA GLU A 42 -71.11 -37.87 -31.28
C GLU A 42 -70.23 -36.61 -31.34
N TYR A 43 -70.74 -35.51 -31.90
CA TYR A 43 -70.00 -34.24 -31.91
C TYR A 43 -69.74 -33.70 -30.51
N HIS A 44 -70.72 -33.79 -29.60
CA HIS A 44 -70.54 -33.39 -28.21
C HIS A 44 -69.45 -34.24 -27.53
N ASN A 45 -69.42 -35.55 -27.78
CA ASN A 45 -68.38 -36.44 -27.24
C ASN A 45 -67.00 -36.14 -27.83
N ALA A 46 -66.90 -35.85 -29.12
CA ALA A 46 -65.64 -35.47 -29.77
C ALA A 46 -65.10 -34.14 -29.22
N ILE A 47 -65.96 -33.12 -29.05
CA ILE A 47 -65.58 -31.84 -28.43
C ILE A 47 -65.13 -32.06 -26.98
N LYS A 48 -65.85 -32.89 -26.21
CA LYS A 48 -65.47 -33.21 -24.83
C LYS A 48 -64.11 -33.93 -24.75
N GLN A 49 -63.83 -34.83 -25.68
CA GLN A 49 -62.54 -35.51 -25.76
C GLN A 49 -61.41 -34.53 -26.12
N GLN A 50 -61.63 -33.62 -27.06
CA GLN A 50 -60.67 -32.56 -27.39
C GLN A 50 -60.45 -31.59 -26.24
N MET A 51 -61.51 -31.18 -25.55
CA MET A 51 -61.44 -30.33 -24.35
C MET A 51 -60.60 -31.02 -23.26
N ASN A 52 -60.79 -32.32 -23.04
CA ASN A 52 -60.01 -33.08 -22.07
C ASN A 52 -58.54 -33.22 -22.49
N SER A 53 -58.27 -33.43 -23.78
CA SER A 53 -56.91 -33.45 -24.32
C SER A 53 -56.22 -32.11 -24.13
N LEU A 54 -56.90 -31.02 -24.46
CA LEU A 54 -56.37 -29.66 -24.32
C LEU A 54 -56.13 -29.29 -22.85
N ASN A 55 -57.01 -29.71 -21.94
CA ASN A 55 -56.79 -29.53 -20.50
C ASN A 55 -55.54 -30.30 -20.04
N GLY A 56 -55.33 -31.53 -20.50
CA GLY A 56 -54.12 -32.30 -20.19
C GLY A 56 -52.85 -31.66 -20.75
N ASP A 57 -52.92 -31.13 -21.97
CA ASP A 57 -51.80 -30.39 -22.59
C ASP A 57 -51.52 -29.09 -21.83
N LEU A 58 -52.55 -28.38 -21.38
CA LEU A 58 -52.44 -27.16 -20.58
C LEU A 58 -51.79 -27.46 -19.22
N ASP A 59 -52.20 -28.51 -18.53
CA ASP A 59 -51.59 -28.94 -17.27
C ASP A 59 -50.11 -29.29 -17.46
N THR A 60 -49.78 -29.97 -18.56
CA THR A 60 -48.39 -30.34 -18.90
C THR A 60 -47.53 -29.10 -19.17
N VAL A 61 -48.06 -28.15 -19.93
CA VAL A 61 -47.38 -26.88 -20.23
C VAL A 61 -47.19 -26.06 -18.95
N LEU A 62 -48.21 -26.00 -18.09
CA LEU A 62 -48.15 -25.30 -16.82
C LEU A 62 -47.10 -25.90 -15.89
N GLN A 63 -47.08 -27.23 -15.74
CA GLN A 63 -46.09 -27.93 -14.93
C GLN A 63 -44.66 -27.73 -15.45
N ARG A 64 -44.49 -27.71 -16.78
CA ARG A 64 -43.19 -27.43 -17.41
C ARG A 64 -42.72 -26.00 -17.12
N HIS A 65 -43.60 -25.01 -17.28
CA HIS A 65 -43.27 -23.63 -16.97
C HIS A 65 -42.97 -23.40 -15.49
N GLU A 66 -43.72 -24.06 -14.59
CA GLU A 66 -43.43 -24.02 -13.16
C GLU A 66 -42.04 -24.57 -12.87
N GLN A 67 -41.69 -25.72 -13.46
CA GLN A 67 -40.37 -26.32 -13.27
C GLN A 67 -39.24 -25.43 -13.79
N ASP A 68 -39.41 -24.81 -14.96
CA ASP A 68 -38.43 -23.89 -15.54
C ASP A 68 -38.25 -22.64 -14.68
N PHE A 69 -39.35 -22.08 -14.17
CA PHE A 69 -39.32 -20.96 -13.24
C PHE A 69 -38.57 -21.32 -11.95
N LEU A 70 -38.88 -22.46 -11.35
CA LEU A 70 -38.22 -22.93 -10.13
C LEU A 70 -36.72 -23.17 -10.36
N ASN A 71 -36.33 -23.68 -11.53
CA ASN A 71 -34.93 -23.89 -11.87
C ASN A 71 -34.18 -22.57 -12.03
N ALA A 72 -34.76 -21.60 -12.75
CA ALA A 72 -34.17 -20.26 -12.90
C ALA A 72 -34.04 -19.55 -11.54
N PHE A 73 -35.06 -19.66 -10.69
CA PHE A 73 -35.04 -19.10 -9.34
C PHE A 73 -33.94 -19.75 -8.48
N LYS A 74 -33.82 -21.09 -8.49
CA LYS A 74 -32.77 -21.80 -7.76
C LYS A 74 -31.37 -21.36 -8.20
N TYR A 75 -31.15 -21.21 -9.51
CA TYR A 75 -29.89 -20.73 -10.05
C TYR A 75 -29.58 -19.31 -9.54
N GLN A 76 -30.55 -18.40 -9.60
CA GLN A 76 -30.36 -17.03 -9.13
C GLN A 76 -30.12 -16.95 -7.62
N MET A 77 -30.84 -17.76 -6.83
CA MET A 77 -30.64 -17.84 -5.38
C MET A 77 -29.26 -18.38 -5.02
N TYR A 78 -28.76 -19.37 -5.77
CA TYR A 78 -27.41 -19.88 -5.59
C TYR A 78 -26.35 -18.82 -5.92
N ASN A 79 -26.54 -18.06 -7.00
CA ASN A 79 -25.66 -16.97 -7.36
C ASN A 79 -25.64 -15.87 -6.29
N LEU A 80 -26.82 -15.45 -5.83
CA LEU A 80 -26.97 -14.45 -4.77
C LEU A 80 -26.31 -14.92 -3.47
N TYR A 81 -26.52 -16.18 -3.09
CA TYR A 81 -25.87 -16.78 -1.93
C TYR A 81 -24.34 -16.76 -2.05
N THR A 82 -23.82 -17.10 -3.21
CA THR A 82 -22.37 -17.09 -3.49
C THR A 82 -21.81 -15.68 -3.41
N GLN A 83 -22.47 -14.69 -4.03
CA GLN A 83 -22.07 -13.29 -3.96
C GLN A 83 -22.07 -12.76 -2.53
N ILE A 84 -23.11 -13.05 -1.73
CA ILE A 84 -23.15 -12.66 -0.31
C ILE A 84 -22.00 -13.30 0.48
N LYS A 85 -21.70 -14.57 0.21
CA LYS A 85 -20.59 -15.28 0.87
C LYS A 85 -19.24 -14.64 0.53
N ASP A 86 -19.03 -14.31 -0.73
CA ASP A 86 -17.80 -13.68 -1.20
C ASP A 86 -17.64 -12.26 -0.67
N LEU A 87 -18.72 -11.46 -0.66
CA LEU A 87 -18.74 -10.14 -0.04
C LEU A 87 -18.43 -10.21 1.46
N LYS A 88 -18.98 -11.20 2.17
CA LYS A 88 -18.67 -11.41 3.60
C LYS A 88 -17.20 -11.77 3.81
N LYS A 89 -16.63 -12.60 2.94
CA LYS A 89 -15.20 -12.95 2.98
C LYS A 89 -14.33 -11.72 2.70
N ALA A 90 -14.68 -10.91 1.70
CA ALA A 90 -13.99 -9.67 1.38
C ALA A 90 -14.08 -8.64 2.53
N ALA A 91 -15.25 -8.48 3.15
CA ALA A 91 -15.43 -7.61 4.31
C ALA A 91 -14.60 -8.05 5.53
N ASN A 92 -14.51 -9.36 5.77
CA ASN A 92 -13.67 -9.88 6.84
C ASN A 92 -12.17 -9.67 6.56
N ASN A 93 -11.73 -9.90 5.32
CA ASN A 93 -10.34 -9.70 4.91
C ASN A 93 -9.95 -8.22 4.99
N THR A 94 -10.80 -7.30 4.54
CA THR A 94 -10.56 -5.86 4.69
C THR A 94 -10.49 -5.46 6.16
N GLY A 95 -11.36 -6.00 7.02
CA GLY A 95 -11.27 -5.79 8.47
C GLY A 95 -9.97 -6.31 9.10
N ALA A 96 -9.46 -7.47 8.66
CA ALA A 96 -8.17 -8.00 9.11
C ALA A 96 -7.00 -7.14 8.61
N ASN A 97 -7.04 -6.72 7.34
CA ASN A 97 -6.03 -5.85 6.74
C ASN A 97 -5.97 -4.48 7.43
N LEU A 98 -7.11 -3.89 7.78
CA LEU A 98 -7.16 -2.62 8.53
C LEU A 98 -6.45 -2.75 9.88
N LYS A 99 -6.72 -3.82 10.64
CA LYS A 99 -6.04 -4.08 11.92
C LYS A 99 -4.54 -4.27 11.75
N HIS A 100 -4.13 -5.06 10.75
CA HIS A 100 -2.72 -5.26 10.44
C HIS A 100 -2.04 -3.94 10.05
N ASN A 101 -2.68 -3.12 9.22
CA ASN A 101 -2.17 -1.81 8.82
C ASN A 101 -2.07 -0.84 10.01
N GLU A 102 -3.02 -0.87 10.94
CA GLU A 102 -2.96 -0.08 12.17
C GLU A 102 -1.76 -0.48 13.06
N GLU A 103 -1.51 -1.78 13.22
CA GLU A 103 -0.36 -2.31 13.94
C GLU A 103 0.95 -1.94 13.24
N LEU A 104 1.01 -2.08 11.92
CA LEU A 104 2.14 -1.70 11.08
C LEU A 104 2.45 -0.20 11.21
N HIS A 105 1.43 0.65 11.19
CA HIS A 105 1.61 2.10 11.37
C HIS A 105 2.10 2.46 12.78
N LYS A 106 1.60 1.78 13.83
CA LYS A 106 2.12 1.95 15.20
C LYS A 106 3.59 1.56 15.28
N LEU A 107 3.97 0.45 14.67
CA LEU A 107 5.35 -0.03 14.66
C LEU A 107 6.26 0.90 13.86
N GLN A 108 5.82 1.38 12.70
CA GLN A 108 6.53 2.38 11.91
C GLN A 108 6.77 3.67 12.71
N LYS A 109 5.76 4.16 13.45
CA LYS A 109 5.90 5.35 14.29
C LYS A 109 6.91 5.12 15.43
N SER A 110 6.91 3.92 16.02
CA SER A 110 7.90 3.52 17.03
C SER A 110 9.31 3.47 16.46
N LEU A 111 9.50 2.86 15.28
CA LEU A 111 10.79 2.82 14.59
C LEU A 111 11.30 4.21 14.23
N GLU A 112 10.43 5.10 13.75
CA GLU A 112 10.79 6.48 13.44
C GLU A 112 11.21 7.25 14.70
N TRP A 113 10.54 6.99 15.82
CA TRP A 113 10.95 7.54 17.11
C TRP A 113 12.35 7.04 17.53
N PHE A 114 12.60 5.72 17.47
CA PHE A 114 13.91 5.15 17.80
C PHE A 114 15.02 5.67 16.89
N ARG A 115 14.76 5.86 15.59
CA ARG A 115 15.74 6.47 14.67
C ARG A 115 16.09 7.89 15.08
N LYS A 116 15.09 8.72 15.37
CA LYS A 116 15.30 10.10 15.83
C LYS A 116 16.08 10.13 17.14
N GLU A 117 15.76 9.23 18.06
CA GLU A 117 16.44 9.15 19.35
C GLU A 117 17.89 8.67 19.20
N ALA A 118 18.15 7.69 18.33
CA ALA A 118 19.50 7.23 18.04
C ALA A 118 20.37 8.33 17.40
N ILE A 119 19.79 9.14 16.49
CA ILE A 119 20.49 10.29 15.90
C ILE A 119 20.84 11.32 16.97
N LYS A 120 19.87 11.73 17.80
CA LYS A 120 20.11 12.67 18.91
C LYS A 120 21.19 12.17 19.87
N LEU A 121 21.13 10.89 20.23
CA LEU A 121 22.14 10.29 21.10
C LEU A 121 23.51 10.31 20.42
N GLY A 122 23.57 10.02 19.13
CA GLY A 122 24.78 10.18 18.31
C GLY A 122 25.36 11.60 18.37
N ASP A 123 24.52 12.62 18.17
CA ASP A 123 24.93 14.03 18.23
C ASP A 123 25.52 14.38 19.61
N THR A 124 24.85 13.98 20.70
CA THR A 124 25.35 14.23 22.07
C THR A 124 26.67 13.52 22.37
N VAL A 125 26.85 12.30 21.84
CA VAL A 125 28.12 11.57 21.98
C VAL A 125 29.25 12.27 21.21
N GLU A 126 28.96 12.82 20.04
CA GLU A 126 29.93 13.59 19.27
C GLU A 126 30.33 14.89 19.99
N GLU A 127 29.38 15.59 20.59
CA GLU A 127 29.64 16.78 21.42
C GLU A 127 30.57 16.46 22.59
N TYR A 128 30.27 15.42 23.38
CA TYR A 128 31.14 15.01 24.49
C TYR A 128 32.52 14.54 24.01
N LYS A 129 32.61 13.91 22.84
CA LYS A 129 33.90 13.52 22.27
C LYS A 129 34.76 14.75 21.94
N LYS A 130 34.17 15.79 21.35
CA LYS A 130 34.85 17.08 21.10
C LYS A 130 35.32 17.70 22.41
N GLU A 131 34.48 17.72 23.44
CA GLU A 131 34.85 18.27 24.75
C GLU A 131 35.99 17.48 25.41
N ILE A 132 35.96 16.14 25.33
CA ILE A 132 37.04 15.28 25.80
C ILE A 132 38.36 15.60 25.07
N ASP A 133 38.32 15.81 23.76
CA ASP A 133 39.52 16.10 22.98
C ASP A 133 40.11 17.48 23.32
N ILE A 134 39.26 18.49 23.54
CA ILE A 134 39.67 19.81 24.05
C ILE A 134 40.32 19.68 25.44
N LEU A 135 39.69 18.93 26.36
CA LEU A 135 40.23 18.73 27.70
C LEU A 135 41.55 17.97 27.69
N LYS A 136 41.72 16.99 26.79
CA LYS A 136 42.99 16.28 26.60
C LYS A 136 44.10 17.21 26.12
N GLU A 137 43.80 18.11 25.18
CA GLU A 137 44.76 19.11 24.70
C GLU A 137 45.19 20.04 25.83
N LYS A 138 44.21 20.61 26.56
CA LYS A 138 44.48 21.44 27.74
C LYS A 138 45.30 20.72 28.81
N ASN A 139 45.03 19.43 29.05
CA ASN A 139 45.80 18.65 30.02
C ASN A 139 47.27 18.46 29.56
N LYS A 140 47.49 18.25 28.25
CA LYS A 140 48.86 18.17 27.70
C LYS A 140 49.60 19.50 27.84
N GLU A 141 48.96 20.63 27.59
CA GLU A 141 49.54 21.96 27.81
C GLU A 141 49.97 22.14 29.27
N LEU A 142 49.07 21.84 30.22
CA LEU A 142 49.37 21.92 31.66
C LEU A 142 50.51 20.96 32.08
N GLU A 143 50.59 19.77 31.49
CA GLU A 143 51.71 18.85 31.71
C GLU A 143 53.04 19.43 31.21
N THR A 144 53.04 20.10 30.04
CA THR A 144 54.25 20.76 29.52
C THR A 144 54.69 21.92 30.40
N ASP A 145 53.75 22.73 30.89
CA ASP A 145 54.01 23.81 31.84
C ASP A 145 54.57 23.28 33.17
N CYS A 146 53.96 22.23 33.73
CA CYS A 146 54.46 21.56 34.94
C CYS A 146 55.90 21.09 34.76
N LYS A 147 56.22 20.46 33.62
CA LYS A 147 57.60 20.01 33.30
C LYS A 147 58.57 21.19 33.21
N PHE A 148 58.15 22.29 32.58
CA PHE A 148 58.94 23.52 32.45
C PHE A 148 59.24 24.14 33.82
N TYR A 149 58.22 24.38 34.64
CA TYR A 149 58.39 24.97 35.97
C TYR A 149 59.20 24.08 36.90
N LYS A 150 58.99 22.75 36.86
CA LYS A 150 59.81 21.79 37.61
C LYS A 150 61.29 21.88 37.22
N SER A 151 61.57 22.08 35.94
CA SER A 151 62.95 22.25 35.43
C SER A 151 63.56 23.57 35.88
N LYS A 152 62.81 24.69 35.79
CA LYS A 152 63.24 26.00 36.30
C LYS A 152 63.49 25.98 37.81
N LEU A 153 62.62 25.33 38.58
CA LEU A 153 62.79 25.17 40.03
C LEU A 153 64.05 24.37 40.37
N LYS A 154 64.34 23.29 39.64
CA LYS A 154 65.59 22.53 39.81
C LYS A 154 66.83 23.41 39.57
N ILE A 155 66.82 24.24 38.52
CA ILE A 155 67.93 25.16 38.24
C ILE A 155 68.08 26.20 39.36
N ALA A 156 66.98 26.82 39.80
CA ALA A 156 67.00 27.80 40.89
C ALA A 156 67.53 27.18 42.21
N LYS A 157 67.07 25.97 42.55
CA LYS A 157 67.58 25.21 43.71
C LYS A 157 69.08 24.95 43.62
N LYS A 158 69.61 24.60 42.44
CA LYS A 158 71.06 24.43 42.22
C LYS A 158 71.81 25.75 42.44
N LYS A 159 71.33 26.86 41.88
CA LYS A 159 71.93 28.19 42.06
C LYS A 159 71.95 28.64 43.52
N ILE A 160 70.86 28.46 44.26
CA ILE A 160 70.79 28.76 45.70
C ILE A 160 71.81 27.90 46.47
N LYS A 161 71.92 26.61 46.13
CA LYS A 161 72.89 25.71 46.77
C LYS A 161 74.34 26.19 46.53
N LEU A 162 74.67 26.63 45.32
CA LEU A 162 76.00 27.19 45.01
C LEU A 162 76.27 28.51 45.74
N ALA A 163 75.31 29.44 45.74
CA ALA A 163 75.47 30.72 46.45
C ALA A 163 75.64 30.54 47.97
N LYS A 164 75.01 29.52 48.56
CA LYS A 164 75.25 29.16 49.97
C LYS A 164 76.66 28.64 50.22
N ILE A 165 77.23 27.88 49.28
CA ILE A 165 78.62 27.42 49.37
C ILE A 165 79.60 28.60 49.24
N GLU A 166 79.32 29.58 48.39
CA GLU A 166 80.12 30.82 48.28
C GLU A 166 80.00 31.75 49.50
N GLN A 167 78.89 31.70 50.25
CA GLN A 167 78.66 32.49 51.46
C GLN A 167 79.24 31.89 52.74
N ASP A 168 79.72 30.65 52.72
CA ASP A 168 80.46 30.03 53.83
C ASP A 168 81.98 30.16 53.60
N PRO A 169 82.67 31.19 54.13
CA PRO A 169 84.11 31.40 53.91
C PRO A 169 85.00 30.44 54.73
N LYS A 170 84.53 29.23 55.08
CA LYS A 170 85.32 28.19 55.77
C LYS A 170 84.77 26.78 55.52
N SER A 171 85.05 26.20 54.35
CA SER A 171 85.26 24.75 54.25
C SER A 171 86.00 24.40 52.97
N SER A 172 87.19 23.85 53.17
CA SER A 172 88.15 23.35 52.19
C SER A 172 87.59 22.38 51.14
N ILE A 173 88.20 22.44 49.95
CA ILE A 173 88.77 21.34 49.16
C ILE A 173 87.93 20.03 49.13
N GLU A 174 87.30 19.70 48.00
CA GLU A 174 87.59 18.46 47.22
C GLU A 174 86.64 18.27 46.01
N GLN A 175 87.27 18.01 44.85
CA GLN A 175 86.92 17.09 43.75
C GLN A 175 85.45 16.68 43.49
N VAL A 176 85.07 16.68 42.20
CA VAL A 176 84.89 15.45 41.39
C VAL A 176 84.37 15.85 39.99
N LEU A 177 85.25 15.62 39.01
CA LEU A 177 84.99 15.44 37.58
C LEU A 177 84.50 14.00 37.39
N ILE A 178 83.35 13.77 36.72
CA ILE A 178 82.86 12.49 36.13
C ILE A 178 81.42 12.76 35.59
N THR A 179 80.85 12.24 34.50
CA THR A 179 81.24 11.42 33.32
C THR A 179 80.00 11.33 32.40
N THR A 180 80.22 11.20 31.08
CA THR A 180 79.40 10.54 30.02
C THR A 180 77.89 10.78 29.85
N VAL A 181 77.50 11.11 28.61
CA VAL A 181 76.24 10.64 27.99
C VAL A 181 76.52 10.21 26.54
N GLU A 182 76.60 8.89 26.34
CA GLU A 182 76.26 8.23 25.07
C GLU A 182 74.85 7.63 25.24
N THR A 183 73.95 7.86 24.28
CA THR A 183 72.81 6.95 24.00
C THR A 183 72.45 7.05 22.51
N ASN A 184 73.00 6.13 21.72
CA ASN A 184 72.39 5.68 20.48
C ASN A 184 71.40 4.56 20.82
N ASN A 185 70.22 4.55 20.19
CA ASN A 185 69.45 3.34 19.88
C ASN A 185 68.37 3.61 18.83
N ILE A 186 68.66 3.21 17.60
CA ILE A 186 67.76 3.05 16.46
C ILE A 186 67.37 1.57 16.41
N PRO A 187 66.09 1.18 16.25
CA PRO A 187 65.72 -0.18 15.88
C PRO A 187 65.56 -0.32 14.35
N PRO A 188 66.05 -1.42 13.72
CA PRO A 188 65.80 -1.71 12.31
C PRO A 188 64.71 -2.77 12.12
N SER A 189 63.77 -2.55 11.18
CA SER A 189 63.21 -3.60 10.31
C SER A 189 62.26 -3.01 9.24
N PRO A 190 62.37 -3.39 7.95
CA PRO A 190 61.40 -3.02 6.92
C PRO A 190 60.31 -4.09 6.83
N ALA A 191 59.08 -3.76 7.23
CA ALA A 191 57.92 -4.58 6.90
C ALA A 191 57.65 -4.51 5.39
N LYS A 192 57.71 -5.64 4.68
CA LYS A 192 57.30 -5.74 3.27
C LYS A 192 55.82 -5.35 3.15
N TYR A 193 55.55 -4.25 2.43
CA TYR A 193 54.21 -3.81 2.09
C TYR A 193 53.52 -4.84 1.20
N ASN A 194 52.39 -5.40 1.65
CA ASN A 194 51.57 -6.32 0.88
C ASN A 194 50.18 -5.70 0.67
N PRO A 195 49.89 -5.14 -0.52
CA PRO A 195 48.64 -4.42 -0.75
C PRO A 195 47.45 -5.38 -0.86
N SER A 196 46.43 -5.22 0.00
CA SER A 196 45.17 -6.00 -0.07
C SER A 196 44.03 -5.28 -0.80
N SER A 197 44.31 -4.17 -1.48
CA SER A 197 43.33 -3.38 -2.22
C SER A 197 43.83 -3.08 -3.63
N LYS A 198 42.89 -2.89 -4.57
CA LYS A 198 43.16 -2.49 -5.96
C LYS A 198 43.96 -1.18 -6.07
N SER A 199 43.81 -0.29 -5.08
CA SER A 199 44.64 0.92 -4.93
C SER A 199 46.08 0.61 -4.51
N GLY A 200 46.29 -0.40 -3.69
CA GLY A 200 47.63 -0.83 -3.29
C GLY A 200 48.39 -1.58 -4.39
N GLU A 201 47.70 -2.30 -5.28
CA GLU A 201 48.31 -2.89 -6.49
C GLU A 201 48.88 -1.81 -7.42
N LEU A 202 48.13 -0.72 -7.63
CA LEU A 202 48.55 0.40 -8.45
C LEU A 202 49.78 1.13 -7.86
N ILE A 203 49.79 1.29 -6.53
CA ILE A 203 50.93 1.89 -5.79
C ILE A 203 52.18 0.99 -5.90
N ALA A 204 52.01 -0.33 -5.82
CA ALA A 204 53.10 -1.28 -5.98
C ALA A 204 53.67 -1.31 -7.41
N GLU A 205 52.84 -1.09 -8.42
CA GLU A 205 53.25 -0.98 -9.83
C GLU A 205 54.04 0.32 -10.10
N LEU A 206 53.59 1.45 -9.55
CA LEU A 206 54.29 2.73 -9.63
C LEU A 206 55.65 2.71 -8.90
N LEU A 207 55.72 2.09 -7.72
CA LEU A 207 56.97 1.90 -6.96
C LEU A 207 58.01 1.08 -7.73
N LYS A 208 57.58 0.12 -8.57
CA LYS A 208 58.48 -0.64 -9.44
C LYS A 208 59.00 0.20 -10.61
N LYS A 209 58.18 1.11 -11.14
CA LYS A 209 58.46 1.94 -12.32
C LYS A 209 59.43 3.10 -12.04
N HIS A 210 59.49 3.62 -10.82
CA HIS A 210 60.29 4.83 -10.49
C HIS A 210 61.33 4.62 -9.37
N LYS A 211 62.09 3.52 -9.42
CA LYS A 211 63.12 3.16 -8.41
C LYS A 211 64.24 4.18 -8.14
N ARG A 212 64.35 5.28 -8.90
CA ARG A 212 65.45 6.28 -8.75
C ARG A 212 65.01 7.75 -8.87
N ASN A 213 63.71 8.06 -9.00
CA ASN A 213 63.24 9.44 -9.14
C ASN A 213 61.99 9.67 -8.27
N GLU A 214 62.22 10.01 -7.01
CA GLU A 214 61.18 10.15 -5.98
C GLU A 214 60.17 11.26 -6.33
N ILE A 215 60.64 12.38 -6.88
CA ILE A 215 59.80 13.54 -7.21
C ILE A 215 58.79 13.22 -8.33
N GLY A 216 59.22 12.45 -9.34
CA GLY A 216 58.34 12.02 -10.43
C GLY A 216 57.28 11.02 -9.96
N LEU A 217 57.63 10.15 -9.01
CA LEU A 217 56.71 9.17 -8.41
C LEU A 217 55.61 9.86 -7.62
N PHE A 218 55.95 10.83 -6.77
CA PHE A 218 54.95 11.56 -5.99
C PHE A 218 53.98 12.33 -6.89
N LYS A 219 54.46 12.94 -7.97
CA LYS A 219 53.61 13.64 -8.94
C LYS A 219 52.66 12.70 -9.69
N GLU A 220 53.14 11.53 -10.15
CA GLU A 220 52.28 10.54 -10.84
C GLU A 220 51.24 9.94 -9.89
N ILE A 221 51.59 9.73 -8.61
CA ILE A 221 50.64 9.30 -7.56
C ILE A 221 49.59 10.38 -7.30
N GLU A 222 49.99 11.65 -7.20
CA GLU A 222 49.09 12.78 -6.98
C GLU A 222 48.08 12.91 -8.14
N GLU A 223 48.55 12.86 -9.39
CA GLU A 223 47.70 12.93 -10.59
C GLU A 223 46.69 11.76 -10.66
N ILE A 224 47.09 10.55 -10.24
CA ILE A 224 46.20 9.39 -10.22
C ILE A 224 45.17 9.51 -9.10
N MET A 225 45.60 9.92 -7.90
CA MET A 225 44.69 10.14 -6.77
C MET A 225 43.66 11.22 -7.09
N GLU A 226 44.08 12.31 -7.74
CA GLU A 226 43.19 13.40 -8.15
C GLU A 226 42.19 12.94 -9.23
N ARG A 227 42.64 12.17 -10.22
CA ARG A 227 41.76 11.57 -11.24
C ARG A 227 40.73 10.64 -10.60
N GLN A 228 41.16 9.83 -9.63
CA GLN A 228 40.29 8.88 -8.95
C GLN A 228 39.29 9.57 -8.02
N ALA A 229 39.71 10.62 -7.30
CA ALA A 229 38.83 11.48 -6.52
C ALA A 229 37.77 12.16 -7.40
N LYS A 230 38.17 12.66 -8.58
CA LYS A 230 37.26 13.26 -9.55
C LYS A 230 36.22 12.26 -10.06
N HIS A 231 36.64 11.06 -10.43
CA HIS A 231 35.74 9.98 -10.86
C HIS A 231 34.73 9.61 -9.76
N TYR A 232 35.16 9.49 -8.50
CA TYR A 232 34.24 9.22 -7.39
C TYR A 232 33.26 10.37 -7.13
N ALA A 233 33.71 11.62 -7.26
CA ALA A 233 32.83 12.77 -7.13
C ALA A 233 31.76 12.83 -8.24
N GLU A 234 32.13 12.49 -9.48
CA GLU A 234 31.20 12.45 -10.63
C GLU A 234 30.17 11.32 -10.50
N THR A 235 30.62 10.12 -10.13
CA THR A 235 29.72 8.97 -9.88
C THR A 235 28.78 9.23 -8.71
N SER A 236 29.28 9.81 -7.60
CA SER A 236 28.43 10.23 -6.48
C SER A 236 27.36 11.24 -6.92
N LYS A 237 27.75 12.27 -7.69
CA LYS A 237 26.79 13.24 -8.26
C LYS A 237 25.75 12.58 -9.18
N HIS A 238 26.15 11.59 -9.98
CA HIS A 238 25.25 10.86 -10.86
C HIS A 238 24.19 10.08 -10.05
N TYR A 239 24.61 9.31 -9.05
CA TYR A 239 23.68 8.59 -8.17
C TYR A 239 22.75 9.52 -7.40
N GLN A 240 23.25 10.68 -6.95
CA GLN A 240 22.42 11.68 -6.29
C GLN A 240 21.30 12.20 -7.20
N ARG A 241 21.56 12.39 -8.50
CA ARG A 241 20.53 12.80 -9.47
C ARG A 241 19.48 11.72 -9.68
N ILE A 242 19.89 10.45 -9.78
CA ILE A 242 18.98 9.31 -9.92
C ILE A 242 18.03 9.25 -8.72
N ILE A 243 18.58 9.29 -7.50
CA ILE A 243 17.77 9.26 -6.26
C ILE A 243 16.77 10.41 -6.22
N ASN A 244 17.21 11.62 -6.57
CA ASN A 244 16.32 12.79 -6.59
C ASN A 244 15.20 12.66 -7.63
N ASN A 245 15.48 12.09 -8.80
CA ASN A 245 14.46 11.85 -9.83
C ASN A 245 13.45 10.80 -9.39
N GLU A 246 13.90 9.70 -8.79
CA GLU A 246 13.01 8.66 -8.26
C GLU A 246 12.14 9.20 -7.10
N ARG A 247 12.71 10.01 -6.20
CA ARG A 247 11.93 10.69 -5.15
C ARG A 247 10.81 11.56 -5.73
N LYS A 248 11.09 12.32 -6.79
CA LYS A 248 10.08 13.14 -7.48
C LYS A 248 8.98 12.28 -8.13
N LYS A 249 9.33 11.15 -8.75
CA LYS A 249 8.35 10.22 -9.31
C LYS A 249 7.42 9.66 -8.23
N ILE A 250 7.98 9.20 -7.12
CA ILE A 250 7.21 8.68 -5.97
C ILE A 250 6.26 9.76 -5.44
N GLN A 251 6.75 10.99 -5.29
CA GLN A 251 5.92 12.11 -4.83
C GLN A 251 4.76 12.39 -5.80
N ASN A 252 5.03 12.43 -7.11
CA ASN A 252 4.00 12.65 -8.12
C ASN A 252 2.96 11.52 -8.14
N LEU A 253 3.40 10.25 -8.06
CA LEU A 253 2.49 9.10 -8.00
C LEU A 253 1.62 9.14 -6.74
N SER A 254 2.17 9.54 -5.60
CA SER A 254 1.40 9.73 -4.36
C SER A 254 0.34 10.82 -4.50
N VAL A 255 0.66 11.93 -5.16
CA VAL A 255 -0.31 13.00 -5.45
C VAL A 255 -1.42 12.50 -6.38
N ILE A 256 -1.09 11.78 -7.45
CA ILE A 256 -2.09 11.21 -8.38
C ILE A 256 -2.96 10.15 -7.70
N GLN A 257 -2.38 9.30 -6.86
CA GLN A 257 -3.13 8.29 -6.12
C GLN A 257 -4.09 8.93 -5.11
N SER A 258 -3.66 9.97 -4.40
CA SER A 258 -4.53 10.70 -3.48
C SER A 258 -5.64 11.45 -4.19
N SER A 259 -5.41 12.00 -5.40
CA SER A 259 -6.47 12.66 -6.19
C SER A 259 -7.47 11.66 -6.78
N ALA A 260 -7.01 10.49 -7.27
CA ALA A 260 -7.89 9.45 -7.79
C ALA A 260 -8.80 8.84 -6.71
N PHE A 261 -8.36 8.85 -5.44
CA PHE A 261 -9.17 8.41 -4.31
C PHE A 261 -10.16 9.49 -3.80
N LEU A 262 -10.01 10.75 -4.25
CA LEU A 262 -10.85 11.88 -3.86
C LEU A 262 -11.94 12.22 -4.87
N GLU A 263 -11.94 11.63 -6.07
CA GLU A 263 -13.07 11.69 -6.99
C GLU A 263 -14.23 10.85 -6.44
N LYS A 264 -15.06 11.50 -5.62
CA LYS A 264 -16.30 10.92 -5.10
C LYS A 264 -17.20 10.52 -6.26
N SER A 265 -17.62 9.26 -6.28
CA SER A 265 -18.60 8.77 -7.25
C SER A 265 -19.91 9.56 -7.11
N GLU A 266 -20.63 9.80 -8.21
CA GLU A 266 -21.94 10.46 -8.18
C GLU A 266 -22.93 9.76 -7.20
N LEU A 267 -22.81 8.44 -7.05
CA LEU A 267 -23.54 7.65 -6.07
C LEU A 267 -23.16 7.96 -4.61
N GLU A 268 -21.89 8.30 -4.35
CA GLU A 268 -21.43 8.72 -3.02
C GLU A 268 -22.03 10.07 -2.65
N ASN A 269 -22.06 11.02 -3.58
CA ASN A 269 -22.70 12.32 -3.35
C ASN A 269 -24.20 12.15 -3.07
N LEU A 270 -24.90 11.35 -3.87
CA LEU A 270 -26.31 11.05 -3.65
C LEU A 270 -26.57 10.34 -2.31
N PHE A 271 -25.70 9.41 -1.92
CA PHE A 271 -25.77 8.75 -0.62
C PHE A 271 -25.57 9.74 0.53
N LEU A 272 -24.62 10.67 0.40
CA LEU A 272 -24.40 11.72 1.39
C LEU A 272 -25.61 12.65 1.51
N ASP A 273 -26.27 13.01 0.41
CA ASP A 273 -27.50 13.80 0.43
C ASP A 273 -28.64 13.05 1.17
N CYS A 274 -28.79 11.76 0.91
CA CYS A 274 -29.76 10.91 1.62
C CYS A 274 -29.45 10.83 3.13
N VAL A 275 -28.17 10.74 3.51
CA VAL A 275 -27.72 10.74 4.90
C VAL A 275 -28.00 12.09 5.57
N GLU A 276 -27.77 13.20 4.87
CA GLU A 276 -28.01 14.56 5.37
C GLU A 276 -29.50 14.83 5.60
N GLU A 277 -30.37 14.37 4.70
CA GLU A 277 -31.81 14.50 4.85
C GLU A 277 -32.33 13.74 6.09
N VAL A 278 -31.84 12.52 6.30
CA VAL A 278 -32.18 11.75 7.51
C VAL A 278 -31.59 12.38 8.77
N LYS A 279 -30.39 12.99 8.70
CA LYS A 279 -29.83 13.77 9.82
C LYS A 279 -30.72 14.95 10.20
N LYS A 280 -31.26 15.70 9.23
CA LYS A 280 -32.20 16.80 9.48
C LYS A 280 -33.46 16.31 10.18
N GLU A 281 -34.00 15.17 9.75
CA GLU A 281 -35.18 14.56 10.39
C GLU A 281 -34.91 14.09 11.82
N ILE A 282 -33.75 13.48 12.09
CA ILE A 282 -33.31 13.12 13.44
C ILE A 282 -33.22 14.38 14.31
N GLY A 283 -32.64 15.46 13.77
CA GLY A 283 -32.56 16.77 14.42
C GLY A 283 -33.96 17.31 14.79
N HIS A 284 -34.91 17.26 13.86
CA HIS A 284 -36.30 17.65 14.11
C HIS A 284 -37.02 16.78 15.13
N ARG A 285 -36.82 15.45 15.11
CA ARG A 285 -37.38 14.52 16.09
C ARG A 285 -36.85 14.80 17.50
N ARG A 286 -35.54 15.04 17.64
CA ARG A 286 -34.89 15.41 18.90
C ARG A 286 -35.38 16.76 19.41
N ALA A 287 -35.48 17.77 18.54
CA ALA A 287 -35.99 19.10 18.90
C ALA A 287 -37.45 19.06 19.37
N LYS A 288 -38.31 18.25 18.73
CA LYS A 288 -39.71 18.04 19.15
C LYS A 288 -39.80 17.30 20.49
N SER A 289 -38.98 16.27 20.71
CA SER A 289 -38.92 15.53 21.98
C SER A 289 -38.48 16.40 23.15
N LEU A 290 -37.54 17.32 22.93
CA LEU A 290 -37.08 18.26 23.96
C LEU A 290 -38.15 19.30 24.33
N ARG A 291 -39.00 19.71 23.38
CA ARG A 291 -40.10 20.67 23.64
C ARG A 291 -41.26 20.09 24.46
N LEU A 292 -41.42 18.76 24.48
CA LEU A 292 -42.49 18.08 25.22
C LEU A 292 -42.12 17.74 26.67
N GLN A 293 -40.84 17.83 27.05
CA GLN A 293 -40.42 17.68 28.45
C GLN A 293 -40.56 19.00 29.22
N LYS A 294 -41.70 19.19 29.89
CA LYS A 294 -42.02 20.36 30.73
C LYS A 294 -41.29 20.43 32.09
N PHE A 295 -40.36 19.54 32.40
CA PHE A 295 -39.62 19.57 33.67
C PHE A 295 -38.12 19.36 33.44
N PRO A 296 -37.25 20.32 33.81
CA PRO A 296 -35.81 20.12 33.77
C PRO A 296 -35.37 19.40 35.05
N LEU A 297 -35.23 18.08 35.03
CA LEU A 297 -34.39 17.41 36.01
C LEU A 297 -32.93 17.74 35.68
N LYS A 298 -32.30 18.57 36.52
CA LYS A 298 -30.85 18.74 36.59
C LYS A 298 -30.21 17.42 36.99
N THR A 299 -29.84 16.59 36.02
CA THR A 299 -28.79 15.59 36.20
C THR A 299 -27.56 16.01 35.40
N ARG A 300 -26.53 16.34 36.18
CA ARG A 300 -25.22 16.80 35.77
C ARG A 300 -24.40 15.55 35.40
N SER A 301 -24.40 15.15 34.13
CA SER A 301 -23.39 14.22 33.59
C SER A 301 -23.38 14.26 32.06
N SER A 302 -22.50 15.09 31.51
CA SER A 302 -22.07 14.99 30.13
C SER A 302 -21.07 13.84 29.96
N PRO A 303 -21.29 12.95 28.99
CA PRO A 303 -20.29 12.72 27.95
C PRO A 303 -20.91 13.08 26.60
N LYS A 304 -20.35 14.12 25.97
CA LYS A 304 -20.77 14.72 24.70
C LYS A 304 -20.42 13.88 23.45
N GLU A 305 -20.19 12.57 23.56
CA GLU A 305 -19.49 11.80 22.50
C GLU A 305 -20.31 10.72 21.78
N LYS A 306 -21.64 10.64 21.94
CA LYS A 306 -22.45 9.65 21.18
C LYS A 306 -23.63 10.25 20.42
N ALA A 307 -23.47 11.45 19.88
CA ALA A 307 -24.54 12.14 19.15
C ALA A 307 -24.81 11.60 17.73
N GLU A 308 -23.92 10.76 17.17
CA GLU A 308 -23.96 10.32 15.77
C GLU A 308 -24.37 8.84 15.55
N VAL A 309 -24.97 8.19 16.54
CA VAL A 309 -25.43 6.81 16.33
C VAL A 309 -26.78 6.84 15.62
N PHE A 310 -26.77 6.62 14.30
CA PHE A 310 -27.99 6.34 13.53
C PHE A 310 -28.70 5.11 14.10
N SER A 311 -29.99 5.26 14.40
CA SER A 311 -30.83 4.12 14.77
C SER A 311 -30.95 3.14 13.58
N PRO A 312 -31.18 1.83 13.81
CA PRO A 312 -31.53 0.90 12.74
C PRO A 312 -32.70 1.38 11.86
N SER A 313 -33.65 2.13 12.44
CA SER A 313 -34.75 2.78 11.69
C SER A 313 -34.26 3.85 10.72
N ASP A 314 -33.27 4.64 11.14
CA ASP A 314 -32.73 5.74 10.34
C ASP A 314 -31.87 5.18 9.20
N LYS A 315 -31.10 4.11 9.46
CA LYS A 315 -30.36 3.38 8.42
C LYS A 315 -31.28 2.77 7.36
N ARG A 316 -32.42 2.20 7.78
CA ARG A 316 -33.43 1.68 6.84
C ARG A 316 -33.99 2.79 5.97
N LYS A 317 -34.27 3.95 6.57
CA LYS A 317 -34.80 5.12 5.86
C LYS A 317 -33.80 5.70 4.84
N ILE A 318 -32.51 5.73 5.17
CA ILE A 318 -31.44 6.11 4.22
C ILE A 318 -31.46 5.16 3.02
N MET A 319 -31.56 3.85 3.25
CA MET A 319 -31.62 2.87 2.16
C MET A 319 -32.91 2.99 1.33
N GLU A 320 -34.05 3.27 1.97
CA GLU A 320 -35.31 3.53 1.26
C GLU A 320 -35.21 4.76 0.36
N LEU A 321 -34.64 5.88 0.86
CA LEU A 321 -34.44 7.09 0.05
C LEU A 321 -33.47 6.85 -1.11
N LEU A 322 -32.38 6.12 -0.87
CA LEU A 322 -31.40 5.80 -1.88
C LEU A 322 -31.99 4.91 -2.99
N ILE A 323 -32.73 3.86 -2.61
CA ILE A 323 -33.37 2.92 -3.55
C ILE A 323 -34.58 3.56 -4.25
N SER A 324 -35.19 4.60 -3.65
CA SER A 324 -36.27 5.36 -4.30
C SER A 324 -35.77 6.28 -5.41
N ASN A 325 -34.47 6.54 -5.51
CA ASN A 325 -33.92 7.34 -6.60
C ASN A 325 -33.90 6.52 -7.90
N GLU A 326 -34.60 7.03 -8.92
CA GLU A 326 -34.68 6.43 -10.24
C GLU A 326 -33.31 6.18 -10.88
N GLN A 327 -32.34 7.07 -10.68
CA GLN A 327 -30.98 6.90 -11.20
C GLN A 327 -30.28 5.70 -10.58
N VAL A 328 -30.47 5.48 -9.27
CA VAL A 328 -29.93 4.31 -8.56
C VAL A 328 -30.61 3.03 -9.06
N LEU A 329 -31.93 3.07 -9.28
CA LEU A 329 -32.68 1.94 -9.82
C LEU A 329 -32.25 1.60 -11.25
N ILE A 330 -32.02 2.60 -12.10
CA ILE A 330 -31.51 2.42 -13.47
C ILE A 330 -30.11 1.81 -13.42
N MET A 331 -29.21 2.34 -12.60
CA MET A 331 -27.86 1.78 -12.44
C MET A 331 -27.89 0.34 -11.91
N LEU A 332 -28.75 0.07 -10.93
CA LEU A 332 -28.95 -1.30 -10.41
C LEU A 332 -29.55 -2.20 -11.50
N TYR A 333 -30.50 -1.72 -12.29
CA TYR A 333 -31.10 -2.47 -13.39
C TYR A 333 -30.10 -2.78 -14.49
N GLU A 334 -29.28 -1.81 -14.90
CA GLU A 334 -28.20 -1.99 -15.89
C GLU A 334 -27.16 -3.02 -15.41
N LYS A 335 -26.83 -3.02 -14.11
CA LYS A 335 -25.89 -3.99 -13.53
C LYS A 335 -26.51 -5.37 -13.28
N LEU A 336 -27.80 -5.45 -12.95
CA LEU A 336 -28.51 -6.71 -12.69
C LEU A 336 -28.96 -7.42 -13.98
N PHE A 337 -29.20 -6.66 -15.06
CA PHE A 337 -29.62 -7.19 -16.36
C PHE A 337 -28.81 -6.62 -17.54
N PRO A 338 -27.49 -6.91 -17.64
CA PRO A 338 -26.63 -6.35 -18.68
C PRO A 338 -27.12 -6.61 -20.11
N PHE A 339 -27.76 -7.77 -20.33
CA PHE A 339 -28.26 -8.19 -21.65
C PHE A 339 -29.64 -7.64 -22.02
N ARG A 340 -30.36 -6.99 -21.10
CA ARG A 340 -31.65 -6.33 -21.39
C ARG A 340 -31.51 -4.81 -21.53
N ALA A 341 -30.52 -4.22 -20.88
CA ALA A 341 -30.16 -2.81 -21.07
C ALA A 341 -29.72 -2.52 -22.53
N SER A 342 -29.10 -3.48 -23.23
CA SER A 342 -28.73 -3.31 -24.63
C SER A 342 -29.89 -3.44 -25.63
N GLN A 343 -31.06 -3.95 -25.22
CA GLN A 343 -32.23 -4.03 -26.10
C GLN A 343 -33.01 -2.70 -26.19
N TYR A 344 -32.76 -1.76 -25.27
CA TYR A 344 -33.38 -0.43 -25.27
C TYR A 344 -32.36 0.73 -25.16
N GLY A 345 -31.06 0.43 -25.07
CA GLY A 345 -29.97 1.40 -24.90
C GLY A 345 -29.19 1.63 -26.20
N ASN A 346 -29.09 2.90 -26.59
CA ASN A 346 -28.35 3.45 -27.72
C ASN A 346 -26.93 2.81 -27.89
N PRO A 347 -26.55 2.28 -29.07
CA PRO A 347 -25.30 1.52 -29.28
C PRO A 347 -23.98 2.31 -29.16
N GLN A 348 -23.98 3.56 -28.70
CA GLN A 348 -22.77 4.41 -28.67
C GLN A 348 -21.91 4.29 -27.40
N LYS A 349 -22.34 3.55 -26.36
CA LYS A 349 -21.52 3.39 -25.13
C LYS A 349 -20.58 2.18 -25.12
N LEU A 350 -20.57 1.36 -26.17
CA LEU A 350 -19.75 0.13 -26.21
C LEU A 350 -18.25 0.40 -26.48
N GLU A 351 -17.87 1.60 -26.90
CA GLU A 351 -16.46 1.91 -27.24
C GLU A 351 -15.60 2.33 -26.04
N GLN A 352 -16.17 2.77 -24.91
CA GLN A 352 -15.38 3.22 -23.75
C GLN A 352 -14.98 2.08 -22.79
N ASP A 353 -15.77 1.00 -22.70
CA ASP A 353 -15.48 -0.09 -21.76
C ASP A 353 -14.41 -1.08 -22.28
N ILE A 354 -14.12 -1.10 -23.59
CA ILE A 354 -13.05 -1.92 -24.17
C ILE A 354 -11.66 -1.29 -23.94
N SER A 355 -11.58 0.03 -23.71
CA SER A 355 -10.31 0.74 -23.51
C SER A 355 -9.69 0.48 -22.13
N ILE A 356 -10.49 0.17 -21.10
CA ILE A 356 -10.01 0.06 -19.72
C ILE A 356 -9.33 -1.31 -19.48
N ASP A 357 -9.82 -2.36 -20.15
CA ASP A 357 -9.30 -3.73 -20.02
C ASP A 357 -7.94 -3.90 -20.73
N ALA A 358 -7.70 -3.14 -21.81
CA ALA A 358 -6.41 -3.11 -22.51
C ALA A 358 -5.29 -2.49 -21.65
N SER A 359 -5.59 -1.40 -20.93
CA SER A 359 -4.63 -0.75 -20.02
C SER A 359 -4.32 -1.59 -18.76
N ALA A 360 -5.26 -2.43 -18.32
CA ALA A 360 -5.02 -3.36 -17.22
C ALA A 360 -4.07 -4.50 -17.63
N GLN A 361 -4.19 -4.98 -18.87
CA GLN A 361 -3.30 -6.01 -19.43
C GLN A 361 -1.88 -5.47 -19.66
N GLU A 362 -1.73 -4.24 -20.16
CA GLU A 362 -0.42 -3.58 -20.30
C GLU A 362 0.28 -3.38 -18.94
N PHE A 363 -0.47 -3.01 -17.90
CA PHE A 363 0.07 -2.84 -16.55
C PHE A 363 0.53 -4.18 -15.94
N GLU A 364 -0.20 -5.27 -16.20
CA GLU A 364 0.15 -6.62 -15.73
C GLU A 364 1.39 -7.18 -16.47
N GLU A 365 1.58 -6.81 -17.73
CA GLU A 365 2.78 -7.14 -18.51
C GLU A 365 4.02 -6.39 -18.03
N ILE A 366 3.87 -5.11 -17.66
CA ILE A 366 4.94 -4.29 -17.07
C ILE A 366 5.35 -4.82 -15.68
N MET A 367 4.41 -5.32 -14.88
CA MET A 367 4.68 -5.90 -13.57
C MET A 367 5.45 -7.25 -13.64
N LYS A 368 5.34 -7.99 -14.75
CA LYS A 368 6.11 -9.23 -14.97
C LYS A 368 7.57 -9.00 -15.37
N LEU A 369 7.95 -7.78 -15.74
CA LEU A 369 9.33 -7.41 -16.11
C LEU A 369 10.21 -7.05 -14.90
N PHE A 370 9.65 -6.95 -13.70
CA PHE A 370 10.43 -6.72 -12.49
C PHE A 370 10.88 -8.06 -11.87
N PRO A 371 12.20 -8.31 -11.76
CA PRO A 371 12.68 -9.52 -11.08
C PRO A 371 12.29 -9.47 -9.59
N PRO A 372 11.97 -10.62 -8.98
CA PRO A 372 11.68 -10.68 -7.55
C PRO A 372 12.91 -10.18 -6.78
N SER A 373 12.70 -9.12 -6.00
CA SER A 373 13.71 -8.58 -5.09
C SER A 373 14.25 -9.72 -4.23
N ILE A 374 15.56 -9.96 -4.34
CA ILE A 374 16.30 -10.89 -3.50
C ILE A 374 16.07 -10.44 -2.05
N ALA A 375 15.33 -11.27 -1.31
CA ALA A 375 15.27 -11.19 0.13
C ALA A 375 16.67 -11.55 0.66
N SER A 376 17.27 -10.63 1.42
CA SER A 376 18.39 -10.88 2.32
C SER A 376 17.96 -10.47 3.72
#